data_AF-A0A1H0GWZ7-F1
#
_entry.id   AF-A0A1H0GWZ7-F1
#
_cell.length_a   1.000
_cell.length_b   1.000
_cell.length_c   1.000
_cell.angle_alpha   90.00
_cell.angle_beta   90.00
_cell.angle_gamma   90.00
#
_symmetry.space_group_name_H-M   'P 1'
#
loop_
_entity.id
_entity.type
_entity.pdbx_description
1 polymer ?
#
loop_
_entity_poly.entity_id
_entity_poly.type
_entity_poly.pdbx_seq_one_letter_code
_entity_poly.pdbx_strand_id
1 'polypeptide(L)'
;MCGTFLCFLAALLAFESGWDRERYNAGVIQNSQLTEWARGPVESHYPGYTSWSQLTDEEWEAMSYRSMNSLGFVGYQFGEALLIDLGYYKDNIYYGAGAATNTWDGTWTGKNGVNSLEDFLMKEAQTIAIQEAFGYNLQILQNQLGVYGKSLNDFVGQTRTYVQNGEQVTVDLTLTGILAASHLRGAWGTAALLLDNAVSADENGTSILRYIEQFGGYESPTVETLIGLHKGRVIGDEGLGSLLLARDDENDGTLDADNPPTIPDIVDPIDTSNEVKPEGDGKTIQITYSWGEMTTVEDFDPSKDLLNFGSLPGADVLIEEVGPDLRITVKNNGGSGYLLKGVQAEDLSAANLTAPDWNPVVTQSGGIADQLRALGAAG
;
A
#
# COMPACT_ATOMS: atom_id res chain seq x y z
N MET A 1 -8.65 1.57 -29.65
CA MET A 1 -8.54 0.98 -28.30
C MET A 1 -9.77 1.35 -27.51
N CYS A 2 -10.15 0.54 -26.53
CA CYS A 2 -11.14 0.92 -25.53
C CYS A 2 -10.43 1.79 -24.47
N GLY A 3 -10.92 3.02 -24.27
CA GLY A 3 -10.31 3.98 -23.35
C GLY A 3 -10.91 3.99 -21.94
N THR A 4 -11.87 3.09 -21.63
CA THR A 4 -12.63 3.15 -20.38
C THR A 4 -11.87 2.54 -19.19
N PHE A 5 -12.33 2.84 -17.97
CA PHE A 5 -11.78 2.28 -16.73
C PHE A 5 -11.82 0.73 -16.69
N LEU A 6 -12.85 0.11 -17.28
CA LEU A 6 -12.93 -1.35 -17.44
C LEU A 6 -11.77 -1.92 -18.26
N CYS A 7 -11.32 -1.17 -19.27
CA CYS A 7 -10.24 -1.59 -20.15
C CYS A 7 -8.85 -1.33 -19.53
N PHE A 8 -8.72 -0.35 -18.63
CA PHE A 8 -7.60 -0.25 -17.70
C PHE A 8 -7.53 -1.47 -16.76
N LEU A 9 -8.64 -1.83 -16.11
CA LEU A 9 -8.72 -3.00 -15.22
C LEU A 9 -8.33 -4.29 -15.93
N ALA A 10 -8.88 -4.54 -17.12
CA ALA A 10 -8.54 -5.72 -17.93
C ALA A 10 -7.07 -5.74 -18.38
N ALA A 11 -6.50 -4.60 -18.78
CA ALA A 11 -5.09 -4.50 -19.16
C ALA A 11 -4.15 -4.74 -17.97
N LEU A 12 -4.46 -4.19 -16.79
CA LEU A 12 -3.71 -4.43 -15.57
C LEU A 12 -3.79 -5.90 -15.16
N LEU A 13 -4.99 -6.50 -15.15
CA LEU A 13 -5.17 -7.91 -14.80
C LEU A 13 -4.38 -8.85 -15.73
N ALA A 14 -4.45 -8.66 -17.04
CA ALA A 14 -3.73 -9.48 -18.02
C ALA A 14 -2.20 -9.39 -17.82
N PHE A 15 -1.70 -8.21 -17.42
CA PHE A 15 -0.29 -8.00 -17.11
C PHE A 15 0.13 -8.66 -15.79
N GLU A 16 -0.58 -8.34 -14.70
CA GLU A 16 -0.28 -8.76 -13.32
C GLU A 16 -0.45 -10.26 -13.11
N SER A 17 -1.51 -10.85 -13.68
CA SER A 17 -1.73 -12.30 -13.59
C SER A 17 -0.79 -13.10 -14.48
N GLY A 18 -0.18 -12.47 -15.48
CA GLY A 18 0.51 -13.14 -16.58
C GLY A 18 -0.42 -13.78 -17.62
N TRP A 19 -1.75 -13.72 -17.48
CA TRP A 19 -2.70 -14.27 -18.47
C TRP A 19 -2.97 -13.28 -19.60
N ASP A 20 -1.90 -12.90 -20.29
CA ASP A 20 -1.96 -12.08 -21.50
C ASP A 20 -2.07 -13.00 -22.74
N ARG A 21 -3.26 -12.98 -23.36
CA ARG A 21 -3.60 -13.79 -24.53
C ARG A 21 -2.81 -13.38 -25.78
N GLU A 22 -2.43 -12.11 -25.92
CA GLU A 22 -1.63 -11.65 -27.05
C GLU A 22 -0.16 -12.09 -26.89
N ARG A 23 0.42 -11.93 -25.69
CA ARG A 23 1.78 -12.40 -25.38
C ARG A 23 1.91 -13.92 -25.44
N TYR A 24 0.88 -14.68 -25.04
CA TYR A 24 0.85 -16.13 -25.23
C TYR A 24 0.81 -16.51 -26.72
N ASN A 25 -0.10 -15.91 -27.50
CA ASN A 25 -0.18 -16.14 -28.96
C ASN A 25 1.09 -15.71 -29.71
N ALA A 26 1.82 -14.72 -29.20
CA ALA A 26 3.14 -14.30 -29.71
C ALA A 26 4.30 -15.20 -29.26
N GLY A 27 4.06 -16.22 -28.42
CA GLY A 27 5.10 -17.11 -27.88
C GLY A 27 5.99 -16.48 -26.79
N VAL A 28 5.63 -15.29 -26.29
CA VAL A 28 6.32 -14.61 -25.18
C VAL A 28 5.99 -15.27 -23.84
N ILE A 29 4.82 -15.90 -23.73
CA ILE A 29 4.38 -16.69 -22.57
C ILE A 29 4.17 -18.13 -23.02
N GLN A 30 4.80 -19.07 -22.32
CA GLN A 30 4.80 -20.49 -22.65
C GLN A 30 3.70 -21.26 -21.91
N ASN A 31 3.20 -22.35 -22.50
CA ASN A 31 2.15 -23.18 -21.90
C ASN A 31 2.55 -23.74 -20.52
N SER A 32 3.85 -23.97 -20.28
CA SER A 32 4.38 -24.37 -18.98
C SER A 32 4.27 -23.30 -17.90
N GLN A 33 4.38 -22.02 -18.26
CA GLN A 33 4.23 -20.90 -17.31
C GLN A 33 2.76 -20.77 -16.86
N LEU A 34 1.83 -20.84 -17.81
CA LEU A 34 0.40 -20.87 -17.49
C LEU A 34 0.02 -22.07 -16.62
N THR A 35 0.65 -23.23 -16.82
CA THR A 35 0.49 -24.41 -15.95
C THR A 35 1.09 -24.23 -14.55
N GLU A 36 2.23 -23.53 -14.42
CA GLU A 36 2.79 -23.16 -13.11
C GLU A 36 1.86 -22.21 -12.35
N TRP A 37 1.35 -21.18 -13.04
CA TRP A 37 0.50 -20.16 -12.44
C TRP A 37 -0.94 -20.64 -12.19
N ALA A 38 -1.47 -21.55 -12.98
CA ALA A 38 -2.74 -22.23 -12.72
C ALA A 38 -2.67 -23.19 -11.52
N ARG A 39 -1.47 -23.51 -11.02
CA ARG A 39 -1.19 -24.61 -10.07
C ARG A 39 -1.55 -26.01 -10.60
N GLY A 40 -1.70 -26.18 -11.91
CA GLY A 40 -2.11 -27.44 -12.52
C GLY A 40 -2.00 -27.45 -14.06
N PRO A 41 -1.97 -28.65 -14.69
CA PRO A 41 -2.12 -28.77 -16.14
C PRO A 41 -3.56 -28.44 -16.54
N VAL A 42 -3.81 -28.01 -17.79
CA VAL A 42 -5.14 -27.57 -18.22
C VAL A 42 -6.23 -28.63 -17.99
N GLU A 43 -5.89 -29.91 -18.09
CA GLU A 43 -6.74 -31.06 -17.81
C GLU A 43 -7.36 -31.07 -16.39
N SER A 44 -6.72 -30.47 -15.38
CA SER A 44 -7.26 -30.41 -14.01
C SER A 44 -8.26 -29.28 -13.78
N HIS A 45 -8.35 -28.33 -14.71
CA HIS A 45 -9.29 -27.19 -14.66
C HIS A 45 -10.41 -27.35 -15.70
N TYR A 46 -10.06 -27.83 -16.90
CA TYR A 46 -10.96 -28.00 -18.05
C TYR A 46 -10.84 -29.43 -18.62
N PRO A 47 -11.58 -30.40 -18.05
CA PRO A 47 -11.49 -31.81 -18.45
C PRO A 47 -11.83 -32.02 -19.93
N GLY A 48 -10.82 -32.41 -20.71
CA GLY A 48 -10.92 -32.63 -22.16
C GLY A 48 -10.16 -31.61 -23.03
N TYR A 49 -9.60 -30.55 -22.43
CA TYR A 49 -8.61 -29.69 -23.09
C TYR A 49 -7.20 -30.25 -22.86
N THR A 50 -6.27 -29.93 -23.78
CA THR A 50 -4.86 -30.36 -23.74
C THR A 50 -3.87 -29.21 -24.00
N SER A 51 -4.38 -27.99 -24.21
CA SER A 51 -3.61 -26.74 -24.31
C SER A 51 -4.40 -25.57 -23.74
N TRP A 52 -3.73 -24.62 -23.09
CA TRP A 52 -4.36 -23.36 -22.65
C TRP A 52 -4.87 -22.51 -23.84
N SER A 53 -4.35 -22.75 -25.04
CA SER A 53 -4.86 -22.18 -26.30
C SER A 53 -6.30 -22.61 -26.66
N GLN A 54 -6.89 -23.54 -25.91
CA GLN A 54 -8.28 -24.00 -26.13
C GLN A 54 -9.32 -23.23 -25.31
N LEU A 55 -8.91 -22.44 -24.31
CA LEU A 55 -9.84 -21.65 -23.51
C LEU A 55 -10.60 -20.66 -24.40
N THR A 56 -11.90 -20.55 -24.19
CA THR A 56 -12.68 -19.36 -24.59
C THR A 56 -12.12 -18.09 -23.93
N ASP A 57 -12.52 -16.92 -24.40
CA ASP A 57 -12.11 -15.65 -23.77
C ASP A 57 -12.64 -15.52 -22.33
N GLU A 58 -13.84 -16.06 -22.06
CA GLU A 58 -14.47 -16.12 -20.73
C GLU A 58 -13.71 -17.03 -19.76
N GLU A 59 -13.32 -18.23 -20.19
CA GLU A 59 -12.51 -19.15 -19.39
C GLU A 59 -11.10 -18.60 -19.16
N TRP A 60 -10.52 -17.91 -20.15
CA TRP A 60 -9.22 -17.26 -20.01
C TRP A 60 -9.26 -16.09 -19.02
N GLU A 61 -10.32 -15.27 -19.06
CA GLU A 61 -10.53 -14.22 -18.05
C GLU A 61 -10.68 -14.84 -16.65
N ALA A 62 -11.48 -15.89 -16.50
CA ALA A 62 -11.63 -16.61 -15.23
C ALA A 62 -10.29 -17.18 -14.69
N MET A 63 -9.42 -17.67 -15.58
CA MET A 63 -8.08 -18.12 -15.20
C MET A 63 -7.13 -16.98 -14.81
N SER A 64 -7.32 -15.76 -15.32
CA SER A 64 -6.49 -14.61 -14.95
C SER A 64 -6.63 -14.24 -13.47
N TYR A 65 -7.85 -14.19 -12.91
CA TYR A 65 -8.09 -13.99 -11.47
C TYR A 65 -7.55 -15.15 -10.61
N ARG A 66 -7.57 -16.38 -11.15
CA ARG A 66 -7.08 -17.61 -10.49
C ARG A 66 -5.57 -17.81 -10.54
N SER A 67 -4.87 -17.03 -11.36
CA SER A 67 -3.42 -17.11 -11.53
C SER A 67 -2.69 -16.88 -10.21
N MET A 68 -1.74 -17.74 -9.85
CA MET A 68 -0.95 -17.64 -8.62
C MET A 68 0.54 -17.77 -8.88
N ASN A 69 1.33 -16.74 -8.54
CA ASN A 69 2.78 -16.75 -8.78
C ASN A 69 3.55 -17.67 -7.81
N SER A 70 4.85 -17.85 -7.98
CA SER A 70 5.69 -18.70 -7.11
C SER A 70 5.77 -18.24 -5.64
N LEU A 71 5.51 -16.95 -5.37
CA LEU A 71 5.41 -16.36 -4.04
C LEU A 71 3.97 -16.33 -3.48
N GLY A 72 3.00 -16.95 -4.16
CA GLY A 72 1.62 -17.09 -3.70
C GLY A 72 0.69 -15.91 -3.98
N PHE A 73 1.15 -14.83 -4.61
CA PHE A 73 0.29 -13.70 -4.99
C PHE A 73 -0.69 -14.09 -6.09
N VAL A 74 -1.93 -13.57 -6.05
CA VAL A 74 -3.02 -13.98 -6.94
C VAL A 74 -3.60 -12.87 -7.81
N GLY A 75 -3.99 -13.20 -9.06
CA GLY A 75 -4.70 -12.31 -9.97
C GLY A 75 -3.98 -10.99 -10.24
N TYR A 76 -4.52 -9.87 -9.74
CA TYR A 76 -3.89 -8.54 -9.71
C TYR A 76 -2.64 -8.45 -8.81
N GLN A 77 -1.86 -9.52 -8.63
CA GLN A 77 -0.80 -9.63 -7.61
C GLN A 77 -1.29 -9.27 -6.17
N PHE A 78 -2.49 -9.72 -5.79
CA PHE A 78 -2.95 -9.65 -4.41
C PHE A 78 -2.14 -10.58 -3.51
N GLY A 79 -1.62 -10.04 -2.41
CA GLY A 79 -1.01 -10.77 -1.30
C GLY A 79 -1.77 -10.56 0.00
N GLU A 80 -1.49 -11.40 0.99
CA GLU A 80 -2.16 -11.42 2.30
C GLU A 80 -2.10 -10.06 3.01
N ALA A 81 -0.94 -9.39 2.95
CA ALA A 81 -0.72 -8.11 3.61
C ALA A 81 -1.69 -7.01 3.12
N LEU A 82 -1.90 -6.90 1.79
CA LEU A 82 -2.87 -5.96 1.22
C LEU A 82 -4.32 -6.37 1.54
N LEU A 83 -4.61 -7.66 1.70
CA LEU A 83 -5.94 -8.11 2.12
C LEU A 83 -6.19 -7.96 3.62
N ILE A 84 -5.14 -7.83 4.44
CA ILE A 84 -5.22 -7.41 5.84
C ILE A 84 -5.56 -5.91 5.92
N ASP A 85 -4.84 -5.05 5.18
CA ASP A 85 -5.13 -3.61 5.09
C ASP A 85 -6.55 -3.30 4.59
N LEU A 86 -7.02 -4.08 3.60
CA LEU A 86 -8.38 -3.98 3.09
C LEU A 86 -9.42 -4.71 3.95
N GLY A 87 -9.03 -5.38 5.04
CA GLY A 87 -9.94 -6.04 5.98
C GLY A 87 -10.66 -7.29 5.42
N TYR A 88 -10.17 -7.88 4.33
CA TYR A 88 -10.64 -9.15 3.78
C TYR A 88 -10.07 -10.37 4.53
N TYR A 89 -8.89 -10.20 5.13
CA TYR A 89 -8.07 -11.28 5.67
C TYR A 89 -7.42 -10.88 7.00
N LYS A 90 -6.96 -11.86 7.77
CA LYS A 90 -6.30 -11.68 9.08
C LYS A 90 -5.23 -12.75 9.27
N ASP A 91 -3.98 -12.33 9.36
CA ASP A 91 -2.86 -13.16 9.82
C ASP A 91 -1.82 -12.30 10.54
N ASN A 92 -1.01 -12.93 11.38
CA ASN A 92 0.14 -12.36 12.05
C ASN A 92 1.48 -12.88 11.45
N ILE A 93 1.44 -13.88 10.56
CA ILE A 93 2.61 -14.43 9.87
C ILE A 93 2.28 -14.57 8.38
N TYR A 94 2.78 -13.64 7.57
CA TYR A 94 2.48 -13.56 6.13
C TYR A 94 3.72 -13.09 5.34
N TYR A 95 3.61 -12.97 4.01
CA TYR A 95 4.72 -12.56 3.15
C TYR A 95 5.32 -11.20 3.57
N GLY A 96 6.59 -11.18 3.97
CA GLY A 96 7.27 -10.00 4.50
C GLY A 96 7.19 -9.86 6.03
N ALA A 97 6.20 -10.48 6.67
CA ALA A 97 6.07 -10.59 8.13
C ALA A 97 6.26 -12.05 8.59
N GLY A 98 7.43 -12.61 8.32
CA GLY A 98 7.84 -13.94 8.81
C GLY A 98 7.55 -15.13 7.90
N ALA A 99 6.62 -15.04 6.94
CA ALA A 99 6.49 -16.03 5.88
C ALA A 99 7.35 -15.67 4.65
N ALA A 100 7.82 -16.71 3.94
CA ALA A 100 8.62 -16.57 2.70
C ALA A 100 7.76 -16.46 1.43
N THR A 101 6.47 -16.73 1.53
CA THR A 101 5.44 -16.70 0.49
C THR A 101 4.12 -16.30 1.13
N ASN A 102 3.12 -15.90 0.34
CA ASN A 102 1.75 -15.83 0.81
C ASN A 102 1.24 -17.27 1.03
N THR A 103 0.77 -17.61 2.22
CA THR A 103 0.45 -19.01 2.60
C THR A 103 -1.03 -19.33 2.59
N TRP A 104 -1.89 -18.33 2.79
CA TRP A 104 -3.35 -18.40 2.73
C TRP A 104 -3.99 -19.33 3.81
N ASP A 105 -3.29 -19.54 4.94
CA ASP A 105 -3.69 -20.40 6.07
C ASP A 105 -4.22 -19.67 7.31
N GLY A 106 -4.27 -18.33 7.27
CA GLY A 106 -4.93 -17.44 8.22
C GLY A 106 -6.46 -17.39 8.08
N THR A 107 -7.06 -16.26 8.50
CA THR A 107 -8.52 -16.14 8.66
C THR A 107 -9.15 -15.09 7.74
N TRP A 108 -10.00 -15.55 6.82
CA TRP A 108 -10.88 -14.69 6.00
C TRP A 108 -11.99 -14.06 6.85
N THR A 109 -12.35 -12.81 6.58
CA THR A 109 -13.28 -12.03 7.42
C THR A 109 -14.75 -12.16 7.04
N GLY A 110 -15.07 -12.69 5.87
CA GLY A 110 -16.41 -12.64 5.27
C GLY A 110 -16.70 -11.35 4.50
N LYS A 111 -15.79 -10.37 4.50
CA LYS A 111 -15.98 -9.06 3.84
C LYS A 111 -16.36 -9.22 2.37
N ASN A 112 -17.36 -8.44 1.94
CA ASN A 112 -17.94 -8.49 0.60
C ASN A 112 -18.41 -9.92 0.18
N GLY A 113 -18.59 -10.85 1.12
CA GLY A 113 -18.96 -12.24 0.86
C GLY A 113 -17.78 -13.22 0.73
N VAL A 114 -16.53 -12.75 0.86
CA VAL A 114 -15.32 -13.59 0.72
C VAL A 114 -15.01 -14.31 2.04
N ASN A 115 -15.20 -15.63 2.07
CA ASN A 115 -15.01 -16.47 3.24
C ASN A 115 -13.83 -17.46 3.10
N SER A 116 -13.19 -17.47 1.93
CA SER A 116 -12.10 -18.37 1.57
C SER A 116 -11.28 -17.80 0.41
N LEU A 117 -10.09 -18.36 0.18
CA LEU A 117 -9.29 -18.04 -1.00
C LEU A 117 -10.05 -18.34 -2.31
N GLU A 118 -10.82 -19.43 -2.37
CA GLU A 118 -11.59 -19.79 -3.58
C GLU A 118 -12.68 -18.76 -3.90
N ASP A 119 -13.31 -18.15 -2.89
CA ASP A 119 -14.20 -16.99 -3.10
C ASP A 119 -13.42 -15.78 -3.62
N PHE A 120 -12.20 -15.56 -3.12
CA PHE A 120 -11.33 -14.46 -3.56
C PHE A 120 -10.73 -14.67 -4.95
N LEU A 121 -10.65 -15.91 -5.46
CA LEU A 121 -10.23 -16.17 -6.84
C LEU A 121 -11.34 -15.89 -7.89
N MET A 122 -12.51 -15.42 -7.46
CA MET A 122 -13.61 -15.04 -8.36
C MET A 122 -13.47 -13.61 -8.88
N LYS A 123 -13.92 -13.39 -10.12
CA LYS A 123 -13.90 -12.11 -10.83
C LYS A 123 -14.48 -10.97 -10.01
N GLU A 124 -15.67 -11.17 -9.44
CA GLU A 124 -16.42 -10.17 -8.68
C GLU A 124 -15.67 -9.74 -7.41
N ALA A 125 -15.06 -10.70 -6.71
CA ALA A 125 -14.34 -10.44 -5.46
C ALA A 125 -13.10 -9.57 -5.69
N GLN A 126 -12.24 -9.95 -6.66
CA GLN A 126 -11.04 -9.16 -6.97
C GLN A 126 -11.35 -7.84 -7.65
N THR A 127 -12.39 -7.79 -8.48
CA THR A 127 -12.82 -6.54 -9.14
C THR A 127 -13.28 -5.50 -8.12
N ILE A 128 -13.92 -5.91 -7.01
CA ILE A 128 -14.19 -5.00 -5.88
C ILE A 128 -12.89 -4.67 -5.13
N ALA A 129 -12.11 -5.69 -4.76
CA ALA A 129 -10.89 -5.51 -3.96
C ALA A 129 -9.87 -4.56 -4.62
N ILE A 130 -9.72 -4.57 -5.96
CA ILE A 130 -8.78 -3.69 -6.66
C ILE A 130 -9.27 -2.24 -6.70
N GLN A 131 -10.59 -2.02 -6.80
CA GLN A 131 -11.18 -0.69 -6.67
C GLN A 131 -11.02 -0.14 -5.24
N GLU A 132 -11.12 -1.01 -4.22
CA GLU A 132 -10.79 -0.63 -2.85
C GLU A 132 -9.30 -0.37 -2.63
N ALA A 133 -8.40 -1.19 -3.22
CA ALA A 133 -6.94 -0.99 -3.16
C ALA A 133 -6.54 0.37 -3.78
N PHE A 134 -7.18 0.77 -4.88
CA PHE A 134 -7.05 2.09 -5.47
C PHE A 134 -7.58 3.19 -4.53
N GLY A 135 -8.76 3.04 -3.93
CA GLY A 135 -9.30 3.99 -2.97
C GLY A 135 -8.44 4.18 -1.72
N TYR A 136 -7.92 3.09 -1.16
CA TYR A 136 -7.00 3.06 -0.03
C TYR A 136 -5.69 3.81 -0.34
N ASN A 137 -5.04 3.46 -1.46
CA ASN A 137 -3.81 4.13 -1.89
C ASN A 137 -4.05 5.61 -2.21
N LEU A 138 -5.14 5.97 -2.88
CA LEU A 138 -5.49 7.37 -3.16
C LEU A 138 -5.73 8.18 -1.88
N GLN A 139 -6.33 7.59 -0.85
CA GLN A 139 -6.52 8.24 0.45
C GLN A 139 -5.17 8.51 1.12
N ILE A 140 -4.28 7.52 1.16
CA ILE A 140 -2.95 7.67 1.76
C ILE A 140 -2.11 8.69 0.97
N LEU A 141 -2.16 8.65 -0.36
CA LEU A 141 -1.45 9.56 -1.26
C LEU A 141 -1.98 11.01 -1.12
N GLN A 142 -3.29 11.22 -1.08
CA GLN A 142 -3.89 12.53 -0.81
C GLN A 142 -3.44 13.09 0.55
N ASN A 143 -3.39 12.27 1.60
CA ASN A 143 -2.92 12.69 2.91
C ASN A 143 -1.44 13.13 2.86
N GLN A 144 -0.58 12.36 2.18
CA GLN A 144 0.86 12.65 2.04
C GLN A 144 1.11 13.93 1.24
N LEU A 145 0.44 14.11 0.11
CA LEU A 145 0.52 15.33 -0.69
C LEU A 145 0.01 16.54 0.12
N GLY A 146 -1.02 16.34 0.95
CA GLY A 146 -1.59 17.35 1.84
C GLY A 146 -0.59 17.93 2.85
N VAL A 147 0.35 17.13 3.37
CA VAL A 147 1.44 17.59 4.26
C VAL A 147 2.30 18.67 3.59
N TYR A 148 2.46 18.61 2.27
CA TYR A 148 3.22 19.58 1.48
C TYR A 148 2.34 20.67 0.85
N GLY A 149 1.08 20.80 1.29
CA GLY A 149 0.10 21.72 0.73
C GLY A 149 -0.28 21.40 -0.72
N LYS A 150 -0.37 20.12 -1.08
CA LYS A 150 -0.68 19.63 -2.43
C LYS A 150 -1.82 18.63 -2.43
N SER A 151 -2.32 18.36 -3.62
CA SER A 151 -3.35 17.38 -3.96
C SER A 151 -2.96 16.65 -5.24
N LEU A 152 -3.66 15.56 -5.59
CA LEU A 152 -3.48 14.91 -6.90
C LEU A 152 -3.80 15.84 -8.08
N ASN A 153 -4.62 16.88 -7.88
CA ASN A 153 -4.91 17.88 -8.92
C ASN A 153 -3.68 18.75 -9.25
N ASP A 154 -2.66 18.78 -8.39
CA ASP A 154 -1.36 19.42 -8.64
C ASP A 154 -0.41 18.56 -9.49
N PHE A 155 -0.86 17.39 -9.97
CA PHE A 155 -0.08 16.41 -10.73
C PHE A 155 -0.84 15.83 -11.92
N VAL A 156 -2.12 15.47 -11.76
CA VAL A 156 -2.93 14.84 -12.81
C VAL A 156 -3.07 15.75 -14.03
N GLY A 157 -2.82 15.19 -15.22
CA GLY A 157 -2.82 15.91 -16.49
C GLY A 157 -1.48 16.60 -16.84
N GLN A 158 -0.43 16.45 -16.04
CA GLN A 158 0.91 16.98 -16.35
C GLN A 158 1.79 15.95 -17.07
N THR A 159 2.41 16.37 -18.17
CA THR A 159 3.61 15.70 -18.71
C THR A 159 4.82 16.02 -17.81
N ARG A 160 5.58 15.01 -17.38
CA ARG A 160 6.82 15.20 -16.60
C ARG A 160 7.98 14.35 -17.12
N THR A 161 9.18 14.90 -17.02
CA THR A 161 10.44 14.21 -17.38
C THR A 161 11.23 13.88 -16.13
N TYR A 162 11.55 12.60 -15.98
CA TYR A 162 12.33 12.01 -14.89
C TYR A 162 13.69 11.54 -15.40
N VAL A 163 14.61 11.19 -14.50
CA VAL A 163 15.88 10.53 -14.86
C VAL A 163 15.88 9.11 -14.31
N GLN A 164 16.01 8.13 -15.20
CA GLN A 164 16.16 6.71 -14.86
C GLN A 164 17.42 6.15 -15.52
N ASN A 165 18.31 5.54 -14.74
CA ASN A 165 19.58 4.97 -15.21
C ASN A 165 20.50 5.96 -15.96
N GLY A 166 20.30 7.27 -15.79
CA GLY A 166 21.00 8.34 -16.50
C GLY A 166 20.31 8.81 -17.79
N GLU A 167 19.24 8.16 -18.22
CA GLU A 167 18.42 8.54 -19.37
C GLU A 167 17.20 9.37 -18.93
N GLN A 168 16.70 10.25 -19.82
CA GLN A 168 15.49 11.02 -19.58
C GLN A 168 14.26 10.25 -20.05
N VAL A 169 13.31 10.04 -19.13
CA VAL A 169 12.04 9.34 -19.39
C VAL A 169 10.90 10.32 -19.15
N THR A 170 10.05 10.54 -20.17
CA THR A 170 8.94 11.48 -20.12
C THR A 170 7.61 10.73 -20.14
N VAL A 171 6.73 11.01 -19.18
CA VAL A 171 5.43 10.35 -19.01
C VAL A 171 4.32 11.37 -18.75
N ASP A 172 3.09 11.02 -19.14
CA ASP A 172 1.89 11.80 -18.81
C ASP A 172 1.24 11.26 -17.54
N LEU A 173 1.17 12.10 -16.50
CA LEU A 173 0.59 11.78 -15.20
C LEU A 173 -0.94 11.74 -15.29
N THR A 174 -1.48 10.64 -15.79
CA THR A 174 -2.93 10.36 -15.80
C THR A 174 -3.34 9.57 -14.56
N LEU A 175 -4.61 9.68 -14.13
CA LEU A 175 -5.05 9.05 -12.88
C LEU A 175 -4.88 7.52 -12.89
N THR A 176 -5.20 6.85 -14.01
CA THR A 176 -4.99 5.39 -14.17
C THR A 176 -3.51 4.99 -14.14
N GLY A 177 -2.61 5.82 -14.67
CA GLY A 177 -1.16 5.64 -14.50
C GLY A 177 -0.70 5.80 -13.05
N ILE A 178 -1.26 6.75 -12.30
CA ILE A 178 -0.99 6.96 -10.87
C ILE A 178 -1.55 5.81 -10.01
N LEU A 179 -2.74 5.30 -10.35
CA LEU A 179 -3.33 4.11 -9.71
C LEU A 179 -2.44 2.88 -9.89
N ALA A 180 -1.96 2.65 -11.11
CA ALA A 180 -1.03 1.57 -11.41
C ALA A 180 0.30 1.74 -10.65
N ALA A 181 0.89 2.94 -10.65
CA ALA A 181 2.10 3.24 -9.89
C ALA A 181 1.93 2.98 -8.38
N SER A 182 0.77 3.35 -7.83
CA SER A 182 0.42 3.11 -6.43
C SER A 182 0.13 1.65 -6.12
N HIS A 183 -0.36 0.87 -7.09
CA HIS A 183 -0.49 -0.59 -6.96
C HIS A 183 0.89 -1.26 -6.88
N LEU A 184 1.83 -0.86 -7.73
CA LEU A 184 3.17 -1.45 -7.78
C LEU A 184 4.06 -1.07 -6.58
N ARG A 185 4.10 0.21 -6.19
CA ARG A 185 5.05 0.75 -5.18
C ARG A 185 4.38 1.41 -3.97
N GLY A 186 3.08 1.21 -3.80
CA GLY A 186 2.28 1.87 -2.76
C GLY A 186 2.10 3.37 -2.99
N ALA A 187 1.19 3.96 -2.22
CA ALA A 187 1.00 5.40 -2.11
C ALA A 187 2.32 6.13 -1.80
N TRP A 188 3.11 5.64 -0.83
CA TRP A 188 4.41 6.25 -0.45
C TRP A 188 5.41 6.32 -1.61
N GLY A 189 5.60 5.23 -2.37
CA GLY A 189 6.50 5.21 -3.52
C GLY A 189 6.04 6.13 -4.65
N THR A 190 4.72 6.34 -4.76
CA THR A 190 4.12 7.28 -5.71
C THR A 190 4.25 8.73 -5.23
N ALA A 191 4.08 9.01 -3.93
CA ALA A 191 4.30 10.33 -3.35
C ALA A 191 5.75 10.80 -3.54
N ALA A 192 6.73 9.93 -3.26
CA ALA A 192 8.15 10.23 -3.48
C ALA A 192 8.48 10.51 -4.97
N LEU A 193 7.81 9.83 -5.91
CA LEU A 193 7.91 10.14 -7.33
C LEU A 193 7.30 11.50 -7.68
N LEU A 194 6.12 11.82 -7.13
CA LEU A 194 5.40 13.06 -7.44
C LEU A 194 6.06 14.30 -6.82
N LEU A 195 6.52 14.20 -5.56
CA LEU A 195 7.14 15.27 -4.79
C LEU A 195 8.62 15.45 -5.14
N ASP A 196 9.42 14.38 -5.01
CA ASP A 196 10.88 14.44 -5.03
C ASP A 196 11.49 14.00 -6.37
N ASN A 197 10.66 13.51 -7.30
CA ASN A 197 11.06 12.86 -8.55
C ASN A 197 11.82 11.54 -8.33
N ALA A 198 11.62 10.89 -7.18
CA ALA A 198 12.29 9.64 -6.81
C ALA A 198 11.74 8.45 -7.61
N VAL A 199 12.42 8.09 -8.70
CA VAL A 199 12.09 6.90 -9.50
C VAL A 199 12.48 5.64 -8.73
N SER A 200 11.50 4.79 -8.45
CA SER A 200 11.68 3.48 -7.80
C SER A 200 11.30 2.32 -8.73
N ALA A 201 11.61 1.10 -8.29
CA ALA A 201 11.26 -0.14 -8.98
C ALA A 201 10.84 -1.22 -7.97
N ASP A 202 10.16 -2.25 -8.45
CA ASP A 202 9.84 -3.46 -7.70
C ASP A 202 11.07 -4.38 -7.49
N GLU A 203 10.84 -5.49 -6.81
CA GLU A 203 11.83 -6.50 -6.47
C GLU A 203 12.33 -7.29 -7.71
N ASN A 204 11.66 -7.15 -8.85
CA ASN A 204 12.03 -7.68 -10.16
C ASN A 204 12.74 -6.64 -11.07
N GLY A 205 12.85 -5.38 -10.62
CA GLY A 205 13.38 -4.25 -11.40
C GLY A 205 12.38 -3.52 -12.29
N THR A 206 11.08 -3.77 -12.14
CA THR A 206 9.99 -3.09 -12.86
C THR A 206 9.85 -1.64 -12.40
N SER A 207 10.15 -0.69 -13.29
CA SER A 207 10.09 0.75 -13.01
C SER A 207 8.67 1.26 -12.71
N ILE A 208 8.53 2.12 -11.70
CA ILE A 208 7.28 2.86 -11.43
C ILE A 208 6.81 3.70 -12.64
N LEU A 209 7.76 4.25 -13.42
CA LEU A 209 7.45 5.04 -14.62
C LEU A 209 6.81 4.19 -15.72
N ARG A 210 7.21 2.91 -15.82
CA ARG A 210 6.63 1.97 -16.79
C ARG A 210 5.15 1.75 -16.51
N TYR A 211 4.72 1.72 -15.25
CA TYR A 211 3.31 1.57 -14.91
C TYR A 211 2.50 2.83 -15.26
N ILE A 212 3.08 4.02 -15.09
CA ILE A 212 2.45 5.29 -15.50
C ILE A 212 2.27 5.34 -17.03
N GLU A 213 3.28 4.91 -17.79
CA GLU A 213 3.23 4.85 -19.26
C GLU A 213 2.28 3.76 -19.77
N GLN A 214 2.44 2.52 -19.30
CA GLN A 214 1.75 1.33 -19.82
C GLN A 214 0.25 1.30 -19.45
N PHE A 215 -0.14 1.93 -18.35
CA PHE A 215 -1.53 1.96 -17.85
C PHE A 215 -2.12 3.36 -17.77
N GLY A 216 -1.44 4.37 -18.33
CA GLY A 216 -1.96 5.72 -18.46
C GLY A 216 -2.95 5.91 -19.60
N GLY A 217 -3.63 7.05 -19.62
CA GLY A 217 -4.48 7.50 -20.73
C GLY A 217 -5.90 6.93 -20.78
N TYR A 218 -6.26 6.04 -19.84
CA TYR A 218 -7.64 5.56 -19.69
C TYR A 218 -8.47 6.51 -18.83
N GLU A 219 -9.77 6.59 -19.13
CA GLU A 219 -10.79 7.20 -18.29
C GLU A 219 -10.80 6.57 -16.89
N SER A 220 -11.15 7.37 -15.89
CA SER A 220 -11.14 6.97 -14.49
C SER A 220 -12.30 7.61 -13.74
N PRO A 221 -12.91 6.91 -12.76
CA PRO A 221 -13.71 7.55 -11.72
C PRO A 221 -12.87 8.58 -10.96
N THR A 222 -13.52 9.54 -10.28
CA THR A 222 -12.77 10.58 -9.58
C THR A 222 -12.02 10.03 -8.37
N VAL A 223 -11.03 10.78 -7.89
CA VAL A 223 -10.27 10.47 -6.66
C VAL A 223 -11.22 10.29 -5.47
N GLU A 224 -12.23 11.15 -5.37
CA GLU A 224 -13.27 11.13 -4.32
C GLU A 224 -14.17 9.90 -4.45
N THR A 225 -14.50 9.48 -5.68
CA THR A 225 -15.31 8.27 -5.93
C THR A 225 -14.57 7.02 -5.46
N LEU A 226 -13.30 6.87 -5.84
CA LEU A 226 -12.49 5.71 -5.46
C LEU A 226 -12.21 5.66 -3.95
N ILE A 227 -11.84 6.78 -3.34
CA ILE A 227 -11.69 6.89 -1.87
C ILE A 227 -13.03 6.58 -1.17
N GLY A 228 -14.15 7.04 -1.71
CA GLY A 228 -15.50 6.79 -1.17
C GLY A 228 -15.85 5.31 -1.12
N LEU A 229 -15.50 4.52 -2.15
CA LEU A 229 -15.74 3.08 -2.20
C LEU A 229 -14.96 2.32 -1.12
N HIS A 230 -13.67 2.62 -0.97
CA HIS A 230 -12.85 2.04 0.07
C HIS A 230 -13.42 2.36 1.46
N LYS A 231 -13.75 3.63 1.72
CA LYS A 231 -14.32 4.08 3.02
C LYS A 231 -15.70 3.51 3.31
N GLY A 232 -16.53 3.29 2.30
CA GLY A 232 -17.83 2.64 2.46
C GLY A 232 -17.68 1.20 2.94
N ARG A 233 -16.81 0.43 2.27
CA ARG A 233 -16.69 -1.02 2.42
C ARG A 233 -15.87 -1.50 3.63
N VAL A 234 -15.53 -0.63 4.58
CA VAL A 234 -14.69 -1.00 5.75
C VAL A 234 -15.43 -1.91 6.75
N ILE A 235 -16.78 -1.87 6.78
CA ILE A 235 -17.58 -2.59 7.79
C ILE A 235 -17.91 -4.05 7.44
N GLY A 236 -17.81 -4.43 6.16
CA GLY A 236 -17.73 -5.83 5.74
C GLY A 236 -19.05 -6.59 5.55
N ASP A 237 -20.22 -5.99 5.77
CA ASP A 237 -21.53 -6.66 5.66
C ASP A 237 -22.27 -6.43 4.32
N GLU A 238 -21.78 -5.53 3.46
CA GLU A 238 -22.49 -5.03 2.27
C GLU A 238 -22.64 -6.03 1.10
N GLY A 239 -21.79 -7.06 1.07
CA GLY A 239 -21.76 -8.07 0.01
C GLY A 239 -21.32 -7.56 -1.38
N LEU A 240 -21.40 -8.44 -2.37
CA LEU A 240 -20.98 -8.18 -3.77
C LEU A 240 -21.90 -7.20 -4.54
N GLY A 241 -23.03 -6.77 -3.97
CA GLY A 241 -24.19 -6.34 -4.75
C GLY A 241 -24.36 -4.84 -5.05
N SER A 242 -23.80 -3.94 -4.22
CA SER A 242 -24.23 -2.53 -4.15
C SER A 242 -23.44 -1.53 -4.99
N LEU A 243 -22.11 -1.61 -4.97
CA LEU A 243 -21.22 -0.58 -5.54
C LEU A 243 -20.10 -1.19 -6.39
N LEU A 244 -20.44 -1.59 -7.62
CA LEU A 244 -19.49 -1.92 -8.68
C LEU A 244 -19.49 -0.76 -9.68
N LEU A 245 -18.39 0.00 -9.80
CA LEU A 245 -18.25 1.03 -10.85
C LEU A 245 -18.20 0.44 -12.27
N ALA A 246 -18.08 -0.88 -12.37
CA ALA A 246 -18.16 -1.67 -13.59
C ALA A 246 -19.58 -1.75 -14.20
N ARG A 247 -20.56 -0.99 -13.68
CA ARG A 247 -21.92 -0.91 -14.21
C ARG A 247 -22.17 0.46 -14.86
N ASP A 248 -22.34 0.44 -16.18
CA ASP A 248 -22.75 1.59 -16.99
C ASP A 248 -24.23 1.95 -16.74
N ASP A 249 -24.57 2.56 -15.59
CA ASP A 249 -25.90 3.12 -15.29
C ASP A 249 -25.83 4.33 -14.30
N GLU A 250 -25.79 5.54 -14.86
CA GLU A 250 -26.08 6.91 -14.35
C GLU A 250 -25.96 7.34 -12.85
N ASN A 251 -24.99 8.25 -12.60
CA ASN A 251 -25.15 9.61 -12.01
C ASN A 251 -25.23 9.89 -10.47
N ASP A 252 -24.88 11.15 -10.09
CA ASP A 252 -24.96 11.85 -8.78
C ASP A 252 -23.89 11.47 -7.70
N GLY A 253 -23.26 12.37 -6.92
CA GLY A 253 -23.38 13.84 -6.77
C GLY A 253 -22.18 14.49 -6.02
N THR A 254 -22.18 15.82 -5.83
CA THR A 254 -21.02 16.67 -5.44
C THR A 254 -20.87 17.02 -3.94
N LEU A 255 -19.65 17.34 -3.47
CA LEU A 255 -19.37 18.05 -2.19
C LEU A 255 -18.19 19.06 -2.31
N ASP A 256 -18.26 20.17 -1.54
CA ASP A 256 -17.33 21.33 -1.55
C ASP A 256 -16.30 21.35 -0.37
N ALA A 257 -15.35 22.32 -0.36
CA ALA A 257 -14.23 22.42 0.60
C ALA A 257 -13.84 23.86 1.07
N ASP A 258 -13.22 23.99 2.26
CA ASP A 258 -12.57 25.19 2.90
C ASP A 258 -11.86 24.71 4.21
N ASN A 259 -10.75 25.23 4.80
CA ASN A 259 -9.58 26.03 4.39
C ASN A 259 -8.58 26.17 5.61
N PRO A 260 -7.25 25.91 5.50
CA PRO A 260 -6.32 25.78 6.65
C PRO A 260 -5.37 26.97 6.97
N PRO A 261 -4.74 27.02 8.17
CA PRO A 261 -3.85 28.11 8.64
C PRO A 261 -2.31 27.85 8.48
N THR A 262 -1.46 28.80 8.89
CA THR A 262 -0.01 28.91 8.60
C THR A 262 0.94 28.80 9.81
N ILE A 263 2.20 28.37 9.59
CA ILE A 263 3.26 28.13 10.62
C ILE A 263 4.59 28.88 10.26
N PRO A 264 5.42 29.35 11.24
CA PRO A 264 6.73 30.02 11.02
C PRO A 264 8.00 29.15 11.28
N ASP A 265 9.20 29.75 11.11
CA ASP A 265 10.51 29.10 10.85
C ASP A 265 11.32 28.50 12.04
N ILE A 266 12.39 27.76 11.67
CA ILE A 266 13.25 26.83 12.47
C ILE A 266 14.60 27.47 12.94
N VAL A 267 15.20 26.98 14.05
CA VAL A 267 16.60 27.26 14.46
C VAL A 267 17.33 26.03 15.08
N ASP A 268 18.63 25.93 14.82
CA ASP A 268 19.71 24.94 15.14
C ASP A 268 19.70 24.01 16.40
N PRO A 269 20.43 22.86 16.39
CA PRO A 269 20.35 21.75 17.36
C PRO A 269 21.42 21.72 18.50
N ILE A 270 21.18 20.95 19.58
CA ILE A 270 22.05 20.83 20.78
C ILE A 270 22.16 19.37 21.36
N ASP A 271 23.27 19.15 22.09
CA ASP A 271 23.75 18.03 22.92
C ASP A 271 22.73 17.25 23.80
N THR A 272 23.06 16.00 24.16
CA THR A 272 22.18 15.01 24.82
C THR A 272 22.81 14.40 26.10
N SER A 273 23.41 15.23 26.98
CA SER A 273 24.41 14.74 27.95
C SER A 273 23.93 14.42 29.37
N ASN A 274 22.64 14.58 29.73
CA ASN A 274 22.20 14.54 31.15
C ASN A 274 20.82 13.89 31.48
N GLU A 275 20.20 13.12 30.59
CA GLU A 275 18.86 12.53 30.89
C GLU A 275 18.87 11.32 31.85
N VAL A 276 17.77 11.14 32.59
CA VAL A 276 17.55 10.10 33.61
C VAL A 276 16.54 9.07 33.09
N LYS A 277 16.89 7.77 33.13
CA LYS A 277 16.00 6.69 32.65
C LYS A 277 14.77 6.48 33.54
N PRO A 278 13.64 5.96 33.00
CA PRO A 278 12.47 5.62 33.80
C PRO A 278 12.74 4.33 34.59
N GLU A 279 12.38 4.31 35.87
CA GLU A 279 12.46 3.12 36.72
C GLU A 279 11.05 2.75 37.19
N GLY A 280 10.55 1.57 36.80
CA GLY A 280 9.21 1.12 37.17
C GLY A 280 8.80 -0.22 36.58
N ASP A 281 7.55 -0.58 36.85
CA ASP A 281 6.82 -1.76 36.35
C ASP A 281 6.06 -1.50 35.04
N GLY A 282 6.54 -0.53 34.24
CA GLY A 282 5.99 -0.16 32.94
C GLY A 282 6.18 -1.22 31.85
N LYS A 283 5.42 -1.08 30.76
CA LYS A 283 5.48 -1.96 29.58
C LYS A 283 6.49 -1.44 28.56
N THR A 284 7.15 -2.37 27.88
CA THR A 284 7.95 -2.09 26.68
C THR A 284 7.11 -2.39 25.45
N ILE A 285 6.82 -1.36 24.66
CA ILE A 285 6.16 -1.49 23.36
C ILE A 285 7.25 -1.75 22.33
N GLN A 286 7.22 -2.93 21.71
CA GLN A 286 8.14 -3.30 20.66
C GLN A 286 7.67 -2.68 19.34
N ILE A 287 8.37 -1.64 18.89
CA ILE A 287 8.22 -1.09 17.55
C ILE A 287 8.94 -2.05 16.60
N THR A 288 8.23 -2.54 15.58
CA THR A 288 8.72 -3.56 14.64
C THR A 288 8.09 -3.39 13.27
N TYR A 289 8.60 -4.11 12.27
CA TYR A 289 7.94 -4.26 10.98
C TYR A 289 6.71 -5.19 11.12
N SER A 290 5.50 -4.61 11.02
CA SER A 290 4.22 -5.31 10.80
C SER A 290 3.54 -4.64 9.60
N TRP A 291 3.77 -5.12 8.36
CA TRP A 291 3.38 -4.43 7.12
C TRP A 291 1.92 -3.91 7.13
N GLY A 292 1.74 -2.63 6.77
CA GLY A 292 0.44 -1.96 6.70
C GLY A 292 -0.24 -1.63 8.05
N GLU A 293 -0.01 -2.45 9.08
CA GLU A 293 -0.68 -2.37 10.38
C GLU A 293 -0.35 -1.08 11.17
N MET A 294 -1.39 -0.31 11.54
CA MET A 294 -1.31 0.79 12.49
C MET A 294 -1.85 0.37 13.86
N THR A 295 -0.94 -0.04 14.77
CA THR A 295 -1.29 -0.40 16.15
C THR A 295 -1.67 0.84 16.96
N THR A 296 -2.89 0.88 17.52
CA THR A 296 -3.28 1.96 18.44
C THR A 296 -2.96 1.58 19.89
N VAL A 297 -2.35 2.50 20.64
CA VAL A 297 -1.97 2.33 22.04
C VAL A 297 -2.76 3.33 22.87
N GLU A 298 -3.81 2.86 23.53
CA GLU A 298 -4.77 3.69 24.29
C GLU A 298 -4.24 4.17 25.66
N ASP A 299 -3.19 3.53 26.19
CA ASP A 299 -2.81 3.59 27.59
C ASP A 299 -1.28 3.65 27.82
N PHE A 300 -0.53 4.34 26.95
CA PHE A 300 0.91 4.57 27.16
C PHE A 300 1.13 5.50 28.36
N ASP A 301 2.04 5.14 29.28
CA ASP A 301 2.40 5.96 30.44
C ASP A 301 3.84 6.49 30.31
N PRO A 302 4.04 7.76 29.89
CA PRO A 302 5.37 8.34 29.71
C PRO A 302 6.25 8.35 30.98
N SER A 303 5.67 8.17 32.17
CA SER A 303 6.43 8.07 33.42
C SER A 303 7.04 6.69 33.67
N LYS A 304 6.69 5.65 32.88
CA LYS A 304 7.12 4.26 33.09
C LYS A 304 7.45 3.48 31.81
N ASP A 305 6.79 3.78 30.71
CA ASP A 305 6.79 2.94 29.52
C ASP A 305 7.93 3.26 28.55
N LEU A 306 8.32 2.24 27.79
CA LEU A 306 9.44 2.29 26.85
C LEU A 306 9.00 1.94 25.42
N LEU A 307 9.50 2.71 24.46
CA LEU A 307 9.41 2.44 23.02
C LEU A 307 10.72 1.76 22.58
N ASN A 308 10.65 0.48 22.25
CA ASN A 308 11.82 -0.30 21.81
C ASN A 308 11.84 -0.41 20.28
N PHE A 309 12.82 0.23 19.63
CA PHE A 309 12.97 0.24 18.18
C PHE A 309 13.76 -0.95 17.63
N GLY A 310 14.25 -1.85 18.50
CA GLY A 310 14.81 -3.13 18.10
C GLY A 310 15.91 -3.02 17.03
N SER A 311 15.69 -3.62 15.87
CA SER A 311 16.61 -3.60 14.72
C SER A 311 16.21 -2.61 13.61
N LEU A 312 15.25 -1.72 13.83
CA LEU A 312 14.81 -0.75 12.83
C LEU A 312 15.93 0.26 12.50
N PRO A 313 16.20 0.58 11.22
CA PRO A 313 17.05 1.70 10.83
C PRO A 313 16.38 3.04 11.14
N GLY A 314 17.12 4.06 11.61
CA GLY A 314 16.56 5.40 11.84
C GLY A 314 15.98 6.08 10.59
N ALA A 315 16.49 5.71 9.40
CA ALA A 315 15.93 6.16 8.13
C ALA A 315 14.51 5.61 7.88
N ASP A 316 14.20 4.41 8.37
CA ASP A 316 12.90 3.75 8.21
C ASP A 316 11.87 4.18 9.26
N VAL A 317 12.18 5.09 10.18
CA VAL A 317 11.19 5.59 11.16
C VAL A 317 10.85 7.06 10.89
N LEU A 318 9.56 7.38 10.96
CA LEU A 318 9.01 8.73 10.99
C LEU A 318 8.24 8.90 12.31
N ILE A 319 8.43 10.02 12.99
CA ILE A 319 7.55 10.42 14.10
C ILE A 319 6.87 11.73 13.75
N GLU A 320 5.56 11.80 14.01
CA GLU A 320 4.65 12.90 13.67
C GLU A 320 3.59 13.06 14.76
N GLU A 321 3.06 14.26 14.94
CA GLU A 321 1.88 14.49 15.77
C GLU A 321 0.62 14.54 14.92
N VAL A 322 -0.46 13.92 15.41
CA VAL A 322 -1.71 13.73 14.68
C VAL A 322 -2.88 14.14 15.58
N GLY A 323 -3.04 15.45 15.77
CA GLY A 323 -3.92 15.97 16.82
C GLY A 323 -3.31 15.67 18.20
N PRO A 324 -4.09 15.20 19.19
CA PRO A 324 -3.59 14.94 20.55
C PRO A 324 -2.84 13.60 20.68
N ASP A 325 -2.43 12.99 19.57
CA ASP A 325 -1.84 11.65 19.50
C ASP A 325 -0.49 11.69 18.78
N LEU A 326 0.45 10.82 19.17
CA LEU A 326 1.77 10.69 18.55
C LEU A 326 1.81 9.48 17.61
N ARG A 327 2.10 9.70 16.33
CA ARG A 327 2.29 8.65 15.32
C ARG A 327 3.77 8.30 15.17
N ILE A 328 4.07 7.00 15.19
CA ILE A 328 5.37 6.41 14.87
C ILE A 328 5.19 5.52 13.63
N THR A 329 5.51 6.03 12.43
CA THR A 329 5.39 5.28 11.17
C THR A 329 6.70 4.55 10.86
N VAL A 330 6.63 3.24 10.61
CA VAL A 330 7.71 2.46 10.01
C VAL A 330 7.55 2.51 8.50
N LYS A 331 8.39 3.33 7.86
CA LYS A 331 8.49 3.55 6.41
C LYS A 331 8.90 2.26 5.70
N ASN A 332 8.72 2.23 4.38
CA ASN A 332 9.05 1.10 3.51
C ASN A 332 8.31 -0.22 3.84
N ASN A 333 7.34 -0.20 4.75
CA ASN A 333 6.63 -1.38 5.26
C ASN A 333 5.10 -1.18 5.21
N GLY A 334 4.56 -0.91 4.02
CA GLY A 334 3.13 -0.61 3.78
C GLY A 334 2.65 0.75 4.31
N GLY A 335 3.36 1.36 5.26
CA GLY A 335 2.88 2.51 6.04
C GLY A 335 2.47 2.15 7.48
N SER A 336 2.85 0.95 7.92
CA SER A 336 2.67 0.45 9.29
C SER A 336 3.19 1.39 10.36
N GLY A 337 2.72 1.25 11.60
CA GLY A 337 3.21 2.04 12.71
C GLY A 337 2.40 1.90 13.98
N TYR A 338 2.58 2.89 14.86
CA TYR A 338 1.94 2.97 16.17
C TYR A 338 1.33 4.35 16.35
N LEU A 339 0.14 4.41 16.96
CA LEU A 339 -0.51 5.66 17.36
C LEU A 339 -0.67 5.66 18.89
N LEU A 340 0.13 6.47 19.59
CA LEU A 340 0.05 6.63 21.03
C LEU A 340 -1.03 7.67 21.35
N LYS A 341 -2.13 7.24 21.96
CA LYS A 341 -3.32 8.07 22.18
C LYS A 341 -3.11 9.01 23.36
N GLY A 342 -3.39 10.30 23.18
CA GLY A 342 -3.25 11.29 24.24
C GLY A 342 -1.79 11.57 24.66
N VAL A 343 -0.83 11.28 23.78
CA VAL A 343 0.61 11.51 23.97
C VAL A 343 1.08 12.48 22.89
N GLN A 344 1.91 13.45 23.26
CA GLN A 344 2.61 14.36 22.35
C GLN A 344 4.13 14.17 22.46
N ALA A 345 4.90 14.89 21.65
CA ALA A 345 6.35 14.83 21.71
C ALA A 345 6.90 15.38 23.04
N GLU A 346 6.28 16.42 23.61
CA GLU A 346 6.69 17.00 24.91
C GLU A 346 6.48 16.07 26.10
N ASP A 347 5.64 15.04 25.98
CA ASP A 347 5.47 14.02 27.01
C ASP A 347 6.64 13.02 27.05
N LEU A 348 7.45 12.94 25.98
CA LEU A 348 8.54 11.98 25.82
C LEU A 348 9.92 12.62 26.04
N SER A 349 10.86 11.76 26.44
CA SER A 349 12.31 12.03 26.56
C SER A 349 13.10 10.85 26.00
N ALA A 350 14.43 10.96 25.83
CA ALA A 350 15.23 9.80 25.42
C ALA A 350 15.27 8.70 26.50
N ALA A 351 14.84 9.01 27.73
CA ALA A 351 14.51 8.04 28.76
C ALA A 351 13.49 6.98 28.28
N ASN A 352 12.46 7.39 27.52
CA ASN A 352 11.42 6.51 26.99
C ASN A 352 11.87 5.66 25.79
N LEU A 353 13.08 5.89 25.26
CA LEU A 353 13.52 5.32 23.99
C LEU A 353 14.60 4.25 24.23
N THR A 354 14.47 3.09 23.58
CA THR A 354 15.48 2.05 23.68
C THR A 354 15.70 1.28 22.38
N ALA A 355 16.91 0.77 22.22
CA ALA A 355 17.35 -0.15 21.18
C ALA A 355 18.59 -0.91 21.71
N PRO A 356 18.98 -2.05 21.11
CA PRO A 356 20.23 -2.71 21.45
C PRO A 356 21.45 -1.81 21.20
N ASP A 357 22.50 -1.89 22.02
CA ASP A 357 23.71 -1.04 21.97
C ASP A 357 24.41 -0.95 20.59
N TRP A 358 24.16 -1.90 19.69
CA TRP A 358 24.70 -1.93 18.33
C TRP A 358 23.86 -1.17 17.29
N ASN A 359 22.60 -0.84 17.59
CA ASN A 359 21.70 -0.11 16.69
C ASN A 359 21.60 1.37 17.10
N PRO A 360 22.17 2.31 16.33
CA PRO A 360 22.16 3.73 16.68
C PRO A 360 20.83 4.44 16.37
N VAL A 361 19.76 3.72 15.99
CA VAL A 361 18.43 4.26 15.62
C VAL A 361 17.92 5.42 16.49
N VAL A 362 18.12 5.36 17.81
CA VAL A 362 17.68 6.40 18.75
C VAL A 362 18.58 7.65 18.70
N THR A 363 19.90 7.47 18.59
CA THR A 363 20.94 8.48 18.90
C THR A 363 21.76 8.94 17.69
N GLN A 364 21.58 8.33 16.51
CA GLN A 364 22.12 8.85 15.25
C GLN A 364 21.50 10.20 14.89
N SER A 365 22.21 11.01 14.11
CA SER A 365 21.62 12.22 13.54
C SER A 365 20.46 11.86 12.60
N GLY A 366 19.32 12.55 12.75
CA GLY A 366 18.05 12.21 12.11
C GLY A 366 17.33 10.98 12.71
N GLY A 367 17.85 10.40 13.79
CA GLY A 367 17.25 9.30 14.54
C GLY A 367 16.07 9.74 15.41
N ILE A 368 15.55 8.80 16.22
CA ILE A 368 14.31 8.98 16.98
C ILE A 368 14.35 10.22 17.89
N ALA A 369 15.46 10.44 18.62
CA ALA A 369 15.58 11.57 19.54
C ALA A 369 15.66 12.92 18.81
N ASP A 370 16.19 12.97 17.59
CA ASP A 370 16.19 14.18 16.76
C ASP A 370 14.77 14.49 16.24
N GLN A 371 14.01 13.46 15.84
CA GLN A 371 12.63 13.62 15.36
C GLN A 371 11.68 14.10 16.47
N LEU A 372 11.80 13.54 17.68
CA LEU A 372 11.02 13.99 18.84
C LEU A 372 11.38 15.42 19.28
N ARG A 373 12.67 15.77 19.34
CA ARG A 373 13.10 17.16 19.62
C ARG A 373 12.65 18.16 18.55
N ALA A 374 12.52 17.73 17.29
CA ALA A 374 11.97 18.56 16.21
C ALA A 374 10.45 18.82 16.33
N LEU A 375 9.73 18.00 17.11
CA LEU A 375 8.30 18.17 17.40
C LEU A 375 8.04 18.94 18.70
N GLY A 376 8.99 18.92 19.66
CA GLY A 376 8.90 19.71 20.90
C GLY A 376 9.49 19.04 22.14
N ALA A 377 9.89 17.77 22.05
CA ALA A 377 10.39 17.00 23.18
C ALA A 377 11.56 17.68 23.92
N ALA A 378 11.61 17.48 25.23
CA ALA A 378 12.79 17.79 26.04
C ALA A 378 13.96 16.82 25.69
N GLY A 379 15.18 17.17 26.10
CA GLY A 379 16.39 16.36 25.91
C GLY A 379 17.58 16.81 26.76
#